data_AF-A0A452QSI1-F1
#
_entry.id   AF-A0A452QSI1-F1
#
_cell.length_a   1.000
_cell.length_b   1.000
_cell.length_c   1.000
_cell.angle_alpha   90.00
_cell.angle_beta   90.00
_cell.angle_gamma   90.00
#
_symmetry.space_group_name_H-M   'P 1'
#
loop_
_entity.id
_entity.type
_entity.pdbx_description
1 polymer ?
#
loop_
_entity_poly.entity_id
_entity_poly.type
_entity_poly.pdbx_seq_one_letter_code
_entity_poly.pdbx_strand_id
1 'polypeptide(L)'
;MESPLAPTQRGHLPWQEILLAVSFLTFWNPPTTAQLTVESVPPDAAEGKDVLLRVHNLPGDLLGCNWFRGETANTSHQILSYVVDTQETTPGPAHSGRETIYPNGSLLFQRVTLKDTGYYTLQTVTKNAQIEHVTGQIRVFREGQATSILLGSESMTLSWTPRADMASHPRETWADPA
;
A
#
# COMPACT_ATOMS: atom_id res chain seq x y z
N MET A 1 -43.23 -33.83 -62.19
CA MET A 1 -41.80 -33.80 -62.55
C MET A 1 -41.13 -32.85 -61.60
N GLU A 2 -40.96 -33.32 -60.37
CA GLU A 2 -40.14 -32.66 -59.36
C GLU A 2 -38.65 -32.79 -59.71
N SER A 3 -37.89 -31.72 -59.47
CA SER A 3 -36.43 -31.67 -59.56
C SER A 3 -35.88 -30.99 -58.28
N PRO A 4 -34.66 -31.33 -57.85
CA PRO A 4 -34.35 -31.62 -56.44
C PRO A 4 -33.82 -30.43 -55.63
N LEU A 5 -33.97 -30.54 -54.31
CA LEU A 5 -33.28 -29.75 -53.27
C LEU A 5 -31.76 -29.79 -53.51
N ALA A 6 -31.13 -28.63 -53.69
CA ALA A 6 -29.68 -28.48 -53.56
C ALA A 6 -29.33 -27.93 -52.16
N PRO A 7 -28.30 -28.49 -51.50
CA PRO A 7 -28.08 -28.32 -50.07
C PRO A 7 -27.41 -26.98 -49.75
N THR A 8 -27.70 -26.52 -48.53
CA THR A 8 -27.05 -25.43 -47.80
C THR A 8 -25.55 -25.35 -48.04
N GLN A 9 -25.06 -24.23 -48.60
CA GLN A 9 -23.68 -23.80 -48.38
C GLN A 9 -23.52 -23.44 -46.90
N ARG A 10 -23.14 -24.41 -46.07
CA ARG A 10 -22.48 -24.12 -44.80
C ARG A 10 -21.12 -23.53 -45.16
N GLY A 11 -20.97 -22.23 -44.93
CA GLY A 11 -19.70 -21.52 -45.07
C GLY A 11 -18.68 -22.13 -44.11
N HIS A 12 -17.86 -23.04 -44.62
CA HIS A 12 -16.66 -23.48 -43.94
C HIS A 12 -15.61 -22.40 -44.16
N LEU A 13 -15.49 -21.46 -43.22
CA LEU A 13 -14.33 -20.59 -43.14
C LEU A 13 -13.08 -21.48 -43.08
N PRO A 14 -12.11 -21.35 -44.00
CA PRO A 14 -10.92 -22.16 -43.98
C PRO A 14 -10.24 -21.98 -42.64
N TRP A 15 -9.79 -23.06 -42.01
CA TRP A 15 -9.03 -22.99 -40.75
C TRP A 15 -7.88 -21.98 -40.81
N GLN A 16 -7.30 -21.80 -42.00
CA GLN A 16 -6.28 -20.80 -42.30
C GLN A 16 -6.75 -19.36 -41.98
N GLU A 17 -7.96 -18.98 -42.36
CA GLU A 17 -8.50 -17.64 -42.10
C GLU A 17 -8.82 -17.43 -40.62
N ILE A 18 -9.28 -18.48 -39.93
CA ILE A 18 -9.49 -18.43 -38.48
C ILE A 18 -8.15 -18.27 -37.76
N LEU A 19 -7.12 -19.01 -38.16
CA LEU A 19 -5.77 -18.89 -37.59
C LEU A 19 -5.15 -17.52 -37.87
N LEU A 20 -5.33 -16.97 -39.08
CA LEU A 20 -4.91 -15.61 -39.44
C LEU A 20 -5.62 -14.57 -38.59
N ALA A 21 -6.95 -14.69 -38.42
CA ALA A 21 -7.73 -13.76 -37.60
C ALA A 21 -7.31 -13.81 -36.13
N VAL A 22 -7.09 -15.01 -35.58
CA VAL A 22 -6.60 -15.21 -34.21
C VAL A 22 -5.18 -14.64 -34.05
N SER A 23 -4.27 -14.90 -34.99
CA SER A 23 -2.91 -14.35 -34.97
C SER A 23 -2.92 -12.82 -35.00
N PHE A 24 -3.77 -12.24 -35.83
CA PHE A 24 -3.91 -10.79 -35.93
C PHE A 24 -4.50 -10.19 -34.65
N LEU A 25 -5.48 -10.86 -34.02
CA LEU A 25 -6.04 -10.47 -32.72
C LEU A 25 -4.99 -10.50 -31.59
N THR A 26 -4.09 -11.49 -31.61
CA THR A 26 -3.01 -11.58 -30.61
C THR A 26 -1.90 -10.56 -30.87
N PHE A 27 -1.64 -10.19 -32.13
CA PHE A 27 -0.66 -9.17 -32.49
C PHE A 27 -1.16 -7.74 -32.22
N TRP A 28 -2.47 -7.51 -32.28
CA TRP A 28 -3.10 -6.21 -32.07
C TRP A 28 -3.49 -5.90 -30.63
N ASN A 29 -3.30 -6.83 -29.70
CA ASN A 29 -3.37 -6.51 -28.28
C ASN A 29 -1.96 -6.10 -27.80
N PRO A 30 -1.63 -4.79 -27.73
CA PRO A 30 -0.41 -4.39 -27.06
C PRO A 30 -0.45 -4.92 -25.63
N PRO A 31 0.68 -5.41 -25.09
CA PRO A 31 0.75 -5.77 -23.68
C PRO A 31 0.28 -4.57 -22.86
N THR A 32 -0.72 -4.78 -21.98
CA THR A 32 -1.06 -3.76 -20.99
C THR A 32 0.08 -3.71 -19.99
N THR A 33 1.04 -2.81 -20.21
CA THR A 33 2.10 -2.55 -19.24
C THR A 33 1.44 -2.07 -17.95
N ALA A 34 1.61 -2.83 -16.87
CA ALA A 34 1.10 -2.44 -15.57
C ALA A 34 1.79 -1.15 -15.14
N GLN A 35 1.02 -0.14 -14.76
CA GLN A 35 1.54 1.19 -14.40
C GLN A 35 2.27 1.14 -13.05
N LEU A 36 3.37 1.88 -12.93
CA LEU A 36 4.08 2.06 -11.67
C LEU A 36 3.16 2.75 -10.66
N THR A 37 2.92 2.13 -9.50
CA THR A 37 2.05 2.70 -8.46
C THR A 37 2.68 2.59 -7.07
N VAL A 38 2.25 3.50 -6.19
CA VAL A 38 2.63 3.51 -4.77
C VAL A 38 1.37 3.49 -3.92
N GLU A 39 1.35 2.62 -2.92
CA GLU A 39 0.31 2.59 -1.89
C GLU A 39 0.93 2.67 -0.49
N SER A 40 0.19 3.20 0.47
CA SER A 40 0.57 3.13 1.89
C SER A 40 0.03 1.86 2.52
N VAL A 41 0.89 1.15 3.24
CA VAL A 41 0.54 -0.07 3.97
C VAL A 41 1.01 0.08 5.43
N PRO A 42 0.08 0.22 6.41
CA PRO A 42 -1.36 0.36 6.23
C PRO A 42 -1.76 1.69 5.56
N PRO A 43 -3.00 1.83 5.04
CA PRO A 43 -3.49 3.08 4.45
C PRO A 43 -3.53 4.25 5.45
N ASP A 44 -3.90 3.96 6.71
CA ASP A 44 -3.87 4.89 7.82
C ASP A 44 -3.11 4.23 8.98
N ALA A 45 -2.17 4.96 9.58
CA ALA A 45 -1.35 4.47 10.67
C ALA A 45 -1.52 5.29 11.94
N ALA A 46 -1.54 4.63 13.09
CA ALA A 46 -1.41 5.33 14.37
C ALA A 46 0.01 5.89 14.51
N GLU A 47 0.13 7.06 15.14
CA GLU A 47 1.41 7.63 15.54
C GLU A 47 2.25 6.60 16.33
N GLY A 48 3.53 6.49 15.99
CA GLY A 48 4.47 5.52 16.56
C GLY A 48 4.48 4.15 15.89
N LYS A 49 3.59 3.87 14.92
CA LYS A 49 3.62 2.63 14.11
C LYS A 49 4.53 2.78 12.89
N ASP A 50 4.77 1.66 12.22
CA ASP A 50 5.54 1.65 10.97
C ASP A 50 4.59 1.74 9.77
N VAL A 51 5.04 2.39 8.70
CA VAL A 51 4.32 2.53 7.44
C VAL A 51 5.24 2.19 6.28
N LEU A 52 4.76 1.36 5.36
CA LEU A 52 5.46 1.08 4.11
C LEU A 52 4.78 1.82 2.96
N LEU A 53 5.51 2.67 2.26
CA LEU A 53 5.14 3.10 0.91
C LEU A 53 5.57 2.00 -0.06
N ARG A 54 4.61 1.13 -0.39
CA ARG A 54 4.82 -0.06 -1.19
C ARG A 54 4.72 0.26 -2.68
N VAL A 55 5.77 -0.08 -3.41
CA VAL A 55 5.86 0.13 -4.86
C VAL A 55 5.39 -1.11 -5.60
N HIS A 56 4.60 -0.90 -6.65
CA HIS A 56 4.11 -1.93 -7.56
C HIS A 56 4.57 -1.64 -8.99
N ASN A 57 4.80 -2.70 -9.76
CA ASN A 57 5.18 -2.61 -11.18
C ASN A 57 6.45 -1.79 -11.42
N LEU A 58 7.46 -1.98 -10.57
CA LEU A 58 8.76 -1.35 -10.74
C LEU A 58 9.42 -1.82 -12.06
N PRO A 59 10.02 -0.92 -12.86
CA PRO A 59 10.71 -1.29 -14.09
C PRO A 59 11.83 -2.31 -13.85
N GLY A 60 11.92 -3.36 -14.68
CA GLY A 60 12.96 -4.38 -14.55
C GLY A 60 14.36 -3.92 -14.96
N ASP A 61 14.45 -2.83 -15.73
CA ASP A 61 15.69 -2.22 -16.22
C ASP A 61 16.07 -0.96 -15.43
N LEU A 62 15.67 -0.88 -14.17
CA LEU A 62 15.98 0.21 -13.25
C LEU A 62 17.49 0.37 -13.04
N LEU A 63 17.98 1.62 -13.12
CA LEU A 63 19.32 2.03 -12.68
C LEU A 63 19.32 2.42 -11.20
N GLY A 64 18.26 3.09 -10.76
CA GLY A 64 18.13 3.58 -9.41
C GLY A 64 16.79 4.25 -9.17
N CYS A 65 16.54 4.60 -7.92
CA CYS A 65 15.36 5.35 -7.54
C CYS A 65 15.65 6.32 -6.39
N ASN A 66 14.84 7.37 -6.31
CA ASN A 66 14.95 8.43 -5.31
C ASN A 66 13.59 8.67 -4.68
N TRP A 67 13.56 8.80 -3.37
CA TRP A 67 12.38 9.21 -2.63
C TRP A 67 12.50 10.66 -2.18
N PHE A 68 11.40 11.40 -2.31
CA PHE A 68 11.28 12.79 -1.92
C PHE A 68 10.07 12.99 -1.02
N ARG A 69 10.18 13.93 -0.09
CA ARG A 69 9.03 14.44 0.67
C ARG A 69 8.31 15.51 -0.17
N GLY A 70 6.99 15.41 -0.24
CA GLY A 70 6.12 16.29 -1.05
C GLY A 70 5.64 15.63 -2.35
N GLU A 71 4.96 16.42 -3.17
CA GLU A 71 4.37 15.98 -4.46
C GLU A 71 5.37 16.03 -5.63
N THR A 72 6.55 16.62 -5.44
CA THR A 72 7.53 16.85 -6.51
C THR A 72 8.92 16.34 -6.11
N ALA A 73 9.72 15.98 -7.13
CA ALA A 73 11.11 15.56 -6.97
C ALA A 73 12.05 16.76 -6.72
N ASN A 74 11.94 17.37 -5.54
CA ASN A 74 12.80 18.48 -5.12
C ASN A 74 14.01 17.96 -4.32
N THR A 75 15.23 18.24 -4.79
CA THR A 75 16.48 17.79 -4.15
C THR A 75 16.59 18.20 -2.68
N SER A 76 16.08 19.38 -2.29
CA SER A 76 16.08 19.82 -0.88
C SER A 76 15.18 18.97 0.01
N HIS A 77 14.26 18.20 -0.58
CA HIS A 77 13.33 17.29 0.09
C HIS A 77 13.66 15.82 -0.16
N GLN A 78 14.83 15.50 -0.72
CA GLN A 78 15.24 14.13 -0.95
C GLN A 78 15.44 13.39 0.38
N ILE A 79 14.85 12.22 0.49
CA ILE A 79 14.91 11.34 1.66
C ILE A 79 16.05 10.34 1.48
N LEU A 80 15.95 9.50 0.44
CA LEU A 80 16.95 8.47 0.13
C LEU A 80 17.09 8.34 -1.39
N SER A 81 18.31 8.01 -1.82
CA SER A 81 18.62 7.56 -3.17
C SER A 81 19.16 6.14 -3.11
N TYR A 82 18.79 5.30 -4.07
CA TYR A 82 19.23 3.92 -4.17
C TYR A 82 19.74 3.63 -5.58
N VAL A 83 20.91 3.00 -5.67
CA VAL A 83 21.51 2.57 -6.93
C VAL A 83 21.42 1.05 -7.02
N VAL A 84 20.80 0.53 -8.07
CA VAL A 84 20.51 -0.91 -8.21
C VAL A 84 21.79 -1.73 -8.39
N ASP A 85 22.74 -1.22 -9.17
CA ASP A 85 23.97 -1.96 -9.55
C ASP A 85 24.89 -2.20 -8.34
N THR A 86 25.12 -1.15 -7.54
CA THR A 86 25.96 -1.22 -6.33
C THR A 86 25.18 -1.62 -5.09
N GLN A 87 23.85 -1.59 -5.14
CA GLN A 87 22.94 -1.76 -4.00
C GLN A 87 23.20 -0.75 -2.87
N GLU A 88 23.78 0.40 -3.20
CA GLU A 88 24.08 1.45 -2.23
C GLU A 88 22.89 2.38 -2.03
N THR A 89 22.72 2.82 -0.79
CA THR A 89 21.73 3.82 -0.41
C THR A 89 22.42 5.07 0.12
N THR A 90 22.06 6.23 -0.42
CA THR A 90 22.60 7.53 -0.02
C THR A 90 21.50 8.38 0.64
N PRO A 91 21.67 8.82 1.91
CA PRO A 91 20.74 9.73 2.57
C PRO A 91 20.70 11.11 1.91
N GLY A 92 19.51 11.67 1.78
CA GLY A 92 19.30 13.05 1.34
C GLY A 92 19.04 14.03 2.49
N PRO A 93 18.83 15.33 2.20
CA PRO A 93 18.65 16.37 3.21
C PRO A 93 17.40 16.17 4.11
N ALA A 94 16.38 15.47 3.62
CA ALA A 94 15.15 15.19 4.35
C ALA A 94 15.14 13.83 5.05
N HIS A 95 16.26 13.10 5.06
CA HIS A 95 16.39 11.84 5.81
C HIS A 95 16.34 12.13 7.32
N SER A 96 15.47 11.42 8.04
CA SER A 96 15.31 11.58 9.49
C SER A 96 16.01 10.47 10.28
N GLY A 97 16.64 9.51 9.60
CA GLY A 97 17.17 8.30 10.22
C GLY A 97 16.13 7.21 10.47
N ARG A 98 14.84 7.49 10.21
CA ARG A 98 13.74 6.52 10.39
C ARG A 98 13.33 5.84 9.10
N GLU A 99 13.80 6.34 7.97
CA GLU A 99 13.45 5.83 6.65
C GLU A 99 14.47 4.81 6.16
N THR A 100 13.99 3.73 5.55
CA THR A 100 14.80 2.69 4.91
C THR A 100 14.21 2.33 3.56
N ILE A 101 15.03 2.37 2.51
CA ILE A 101 14.61 1.94 1.17
C ILE A 101 14.94 0.46 0.96
N TYR A 102 14.02 -0.26 0.32
CA TYR A 102 14.21 -1.66 -0.06
C TYR A 102 14.60 -1.79 -1.54
N PRO A 103 15.24 -2.90 -1.96
CA PRO A 103 15.62 -3.14 -3.36
C PRO A 103 14.44 -3.13 -4.35
N ASN A 104 13.21 -3.37 -3.87
CA ASN A 104 11.99 -3.25 -4.66
C ASN A 104 11.46 -1.81 -4.79
N GLY A 105 12.28 -0.81 -4.42
CA GLY A 105 11.94 0.62 -4.46
C GLY A 105 11.02 1.09 -3.33
N SER A 106 10.48 0.19 -2.50
CA SER A 106 9.57 0.57 -1.41
C SER A 106 10.31 1.28 -0.28
N LEU A 107 9.63 2.22 0.38
CA LEU A 107 10.19 3.02 1.46
C LEU A 107 9.48 2.70 2.77
N LEU A 108 10.21 2.17 3.74
CA LEU A 108 9.74 1.99 5.11
C LEU A 108 9.96 3.28 5.90
N PHE A 109 8.91 3.75 6.55
CA PHE A 109 8.99 4.71 7.64
C PHE A 109 8.79 3.99 8.97
N GLN A 110 9.79 4.06 9.85
CA GLN A 110 9.66 3.55 11.20
C GLN A 110 9.09 4.61 12.13
N ARG A 111 8.17 4.21 13.02
CA ARG A 111 7.64 5.07 14.10
C ARG A 111 7.18 6.44 13.58
N VAL A 112 6.19 6.42 12.68
CA VAL A 112 5.65 7.62 12.05
C VAL A 112 5.10 8.59 13.08
N THR A 113 5.23 9.89 12.81
CA THR A 113 4.66 10.97 13.62
C THR A 113 3.57 11.69 12.84
N LEU A 114 2.76 12.51 13.49
CA LEU A 114 1.80 13.37 12.78
C LEU A 114 2.45 14.24 11.70
N LYS A 115 3.73 14.64 11.88
CA LYS A 115 4.51 15.44 10.92
C LYS A 115 4.92 14.66 9.67
N ASP A 116 4.78 13.35 9.67
CA ASP A 116 5.06 12.48 8.53
C ASP A 116 3.82 12.30 7.63
N THR A 117 2.66 12.85 8.03
CA THR A 117 1.49 12.91 7.16
C THR A 117 1.77 13.82 5.96
N GLY A 118 1.49 13.32 4.75
CA GLY A 118 1.70 14.08 3.53
C GLY A 118 1.95 13.20 2.32
N TYR A 119 2.25 13.85 1.19
CA TYR A 119 2.66 13.18 -0.03
C TYR A 119 4.16 12.91 -0.07
N TYR A 120 4.51 11.86 -0.79
CA TYR A 120 5.87 11.42 -1.03
C TYR A 120 5.99 11.01 -2.48
N THR A 121 7.05 11.45 -3.16
CA THR A 121 7.28 11.15 -4.57
C THR A 121 8.42 10.17 -4.72
N LEU A 122 8.17 9.08 -5.44
CA LEU A 122 9.18 8.19 -5.97
C LEU A 122 9.56 8.67 -7.38
N GLN A 123 10.86 8.81 -7.62
CA GLN A 123 11.43 8.94 -8.96
C GLN A 123 12.19 7.66 -9.29
N THR A 124 11.88 7.06 -10.44
CA THR A 124 12.65 5.95 -10.99
C THR A 124 13.46 6.42 -12.19
N VAL A 125 14.67 5.88 -12.34
CA VAL A 125 15.52 6.10 -13.51
C VAL A 125 15.89 4.74 -14.09
N THR A 126 15.59 4.53 -15.37
CA THR A 126 15.86 3.28 -16.10
C THR A 126 17.13 3.39 -16.95
N LYS A 127 17.62 2.26 -17.46
CA LYS A 127 18.84 2.17 -18.29
C LYS A 127 18.76 2.99 -19.58
N ASN A 128 17.57 3.20 -20.12
CA ASN A 128 17.31 4.04 -21.29
C ASN A 128 17.13 5.54 -20.92
N ALA A 129 17.49 5.94 -19.70
CA ALA A 129 17.35 7.29 -19.16
C ALA A 129 15.91 7.82 -19.12
N GLN A 130 14.90 6.94 -19.10
CA GLN A 130 13.54 7.34 -18.81
C GLN A 130 13.39 7.64 -17.32
N ILE A 131 12.64 8.71 -17.04
CA ILE A 131 12.34 9.15 -15.69
C ILE A 131 10.82 9.09 -15.53
N GLU A 132 10.38 8.38 -14.50
CA GLU A 132 8.97 8.31 -14.12
C GLU A 132 8.82 8.76 -12.67
N HIS A 133 7.72 9.47 -12.38
CA HIS A 133 7.37 9.97 -11.06
C HIS A 133 6.02 9.41 -10.64
N VAL A 134 5.95 8.94 -9.40
CA VAL A 134 4.70 8.48 -8.80
C VAL A 134 4.60 8.95 -7.35
N THR A 135 3.40 9.32 -6.93
CA THR A 135 3.14 9.80 -5.57
C THR A 135 2.44 8.75 -4.72
N GLY A 136 2.85 8.67 -3.46
CA GLY A 136 2.14 7.98 -2.38
C GLY A 136 1.76 8.98 -1.29
N GLN A 137 0.81 8.60 -0.44
CA GLN A 137 0.39 9.43 0.69
C GLN A 137 0.49 8.62 1.98
N ILE A 138 1.13 9.18 3.00
CA ILE A 138 1.08 8.66 4.37
C ILE A 138 0.03 9.45 5.14
N ARG A 139 -0.83 8.74 5.86
CA ARG A 139 -1.82 9.31 6.78
C ARG A 139 -1.57 8.79 8.18
N VAL A 140 -1.33 9.71 9.11
CA VAL A 140 -1.07 9.37 10.52
C VAL A 140 -2.15 9.97 11.40
N PHE A 141 -2.67 9.19 12.33
CA PHE A 141 -3.66 9.63 13.33
C PHE A 141 -3.15 9.42 14.75
N ARG A 142 -3.69 10.18 15.72
CA ARG A 142 -3.40 9.94 17.13
C ARG A 142 -4.18 8.74 17.65
N GLU A 143 -3.49 7.80 18.28
CA GLU A 143 -4.11 6.69 18.99
C GLU A 143 -4.99 7.25 20.12
N GLY A 144 -6.30 7.00 20.05
CA GLY A 144 -7.32 7.64 20.90
C GLY A 144 -8.36 8.50 20.17
N GLN A 145 -8.13 8.87 18.89
CA GLN A 145 -9.15 9.53 18.05
C GLN A 145 -9.91 8.55 17.14
N ALA A 146 -9.43 7.30 16.97
CA ALA A 146 -10.13 6.28 16.19
C ALA A 146 -11.49 5.88 16.80
N THR A 147 -11.67 6.09 18.11
CA THR A 147 -12.86 5.69 18.86
C THR A 147 -14.00 6.71 18.82
N SER A 148 -13.77 7.96 18.38
CA SER A 148 -14.85 8.97 18.32
C SER A 148 -15.64 8.98 17.02
N ILE A 149 -15.08 8.45 15.92
CA ILE A 149 -15.76 8.44 14.61
C ILE A 149 -16.76 7.27 14.51
N LEU A 150 -16.58 6.22 15.31
CA LEU A 150 -17.54 5.10 15.41
C LEU A 150 -18.52 5.22 16.59
N LEU A 151 -18.20 5.97 17.65
CA LEU A 151 -19.16 6.32 18.72
C LEU A 151 -19.87 7.64 18.41
N GLY A 152 -20.46 7.71 17.22
CA GLY A 152 -21.40 8.75 16.82
C GLY A 152 -22.85 8.37 17.12
N SER A 153 -23.15 7.88 18.33
CA SER A 153 -24.45 8.03 19.01
C SER A 153 -24.39 7.38 20.38
N GLU A 154 -24.89 8.09 21.39
CA GLU A 154 -25.05 7.69 22.80
C GLU A 154 -23.80 7.76 23.70
N SER A 155 -23.50 8.97 24.14
CA SER A 155 -22.84 9.21 25.42
C SER A 155 -23.81 8.90 26.58
N MET A 156 -23.81 7.65 27.07
CA MET A 156 -24.32 7.33 28.41
C MET A 156 -23.15 7.37 29.40
N THR A 157 -23.05 8.47 30.13
CA THR A 157 -22.16 8.59 31.29
C THR A 157 -22.63 7.63 32.39
N LEU A 158 -21.92 6.52 32.60
CA LEU A 158 -22.04 5.76 33.84
C LEU A 158 -21.14 6.42 34.89
N SER A 159 -21.74 7.29 35.70
CA SER A 159 -21.14 7.79 36.93
C SER A 159 -21.05 6.64 37.94
N TRP A 160 -19.87 6.06 38.09
CA TRP A 160 -19.59 5.17 39.22
C TRP A 160 -19.45 6.01 40.49
N THR A 161 -20.47 5.98 41.36
CA THR A 161 -20.34 6.40 42.75
C THR A 161 -20.00 5.18 43.61
N PRO A 162 -18.90 5.18 44.37
CA PRO A 162 -18.65 4.12 45.34
C PRO A 162 -19.58 4.34 46.53
N ARG A 163 -20.48 3.39 46.79
CA ARG A 163 -21.29 3.39 48.01
C ARG A 163 -20.52 2.68 49.11
N ALA A 164 -20.12 3.45 50.12
CA ALA A 164 -19.67 2.93 51.41
C ALA A 164 -20.85 2.54 52.31
N ASP A 165 -20.55 1.67 53.27
CA ASP A 165 -21.36 1.12 54.37
C ASP A 165 -22.28 -0.06 53.99
N MET A 166 -22.28 -1.18 54.71
CA MET A 166 -22.29 -1.30 56.17
C MET A 166 -21.81 -2.69 56.63
N ALA A 167 -21.14 -2.71 57.78
CA ALA A 167 -20.78 -3.88 58.59
C ALA A 167 -22.00 -4.78 58.88
N SER A 168 -21.92 -6.10 59.14
CA SER A 168 -21.26 -6.73 60.30
C SER A 168 -21.83 -8.15 60.53
N HIS A 169 -21.05 -8.99 61.25
CA HIS A 169 -21.38 -10.22 62.02
C HIS A 169 -21.11 -11.62 61.37
N PRO A 170 -20.85 -12.70 62.16
CA PRO A 170 -19.65 -12.91 62.98
C PRO A 170 -19.06 -14.36 62.87
N ARG A 171 -17.92 -14.56 63.55
CA ARG A 171 -17.19 -15.80 63.92
C ARG A 171 -17.84 -17.17 63.61
N GLU A 172 -17.03 -18.06 63.02
CA GLU A 172 -16.89 -19.43 63.52
C GLU A 172 -15.41 -19.83 63.62
N THR A 173 -15.09 -20.46 64.75
CA THR A 173 -13.80 -21.02 65.16
C THR A 173 -13.91 -22.54 65.13
N TRP A 174 -12.95 -23.27 64.56
CA TRP A 174 -12.46 -24.49 65.17
C TRP A 174 -11.06 -24.86 64.65
N ALA A 175 -10.27 -25.40 65.58
CA ALA A 175 -8.86 -25.74 65.46
C ALA A 175 -8.63 -27.16 64.89
N ASP A 176 -7.41 -27.38 64.40
CA ASP A 176 -6.84 -28.68 64.07
C ASP A 176 -6.77 -29.62 65.28
N PRO A 177 -6.57 -30.93 65.03
CA PRO A 177 -5.76 -31.71 65.95
C PRO A 177 -4.68 -32.58 65.28
N ALA A 178 -3.54 -32.56 65.98
CA ALA A 178 -2.43 -33.54 66.11
C ALA A 178 -1.45 -33.73 64.94
#